data_AF-A0A962BSM2-F1
#
_entry.id   AF-A0A962BSM2-F1
#
_cell.length_a   1.000
_cell.length_b   1.000
_cell.length_c   1.000
_cell.angle_alpha   90.00
_cell.angle_beta   90.00
_cell.angle_gamma   90.00
#
_symmetry.space_group_name_H-M   'P 1'
#
loop_
_entity.id
_entity.type
_entity.pdbx_description
1 polymer ?
#
loop_
_entity_poly.entity_id
_entity_poly.type
_entity_poly.pdbx_seq_one_letter_code
_entity_poly.pdbx_strand_id
1 'polypeptide(L)'
;CQGIENYSRYLTGRAPGEPPPTLIEYLPDDALMFLDESHVMLPQLRAMYNGDFKRKSTLVEYGFRLPAAVDNRPLKFDEWNAMRGQSIFVSATPGPWELEQTGGVFAEQVVRPTGLIDPPVEIRPTAHQVDDLMAECKTVVEEMGGRVLVTTLTKKMAEDLTEYLEENGARVRYMHSDVDTLERIEIMQDLRAGVFDILIGINLLREGLDIPEVLRVCILDADKEGFLRSTTSLIQTIGRTARNVDGKAILYADKVTESMKAAIEETNRRREKQKAWNAAHNITPATVKRAMSSALAGVLEQIERAKAPAASYAGGFADGAQAVFGEDREALHDPKTLRKTIETLRAQMLKHAENLEFEEAAKLRDRVKRLEDAELGL
;
A
#
# COMPACT_ATOMS: atom_id res chain seq x y z
N CYS A 1 -21.29 -1.36 30.44
CA CYS A 1 -22.06 -0.58 29.45
C CYS A 1 -21.21 -0.40 28.19
N GLN A 2 -21.82 -0.18 27.03
CA GLN A 2 -21.06 0.27 25.85
C GLN A 2 -20.47 1.66 26.14
N GLY A 3 -19.22 1.88 25.76
CA GLY A 3 -18.55 3.17 25.99
C GLY A 3 -17.96 3.35 27.39
N ILE A 4 -17.76 2.27 28.16
CA ILE A 4 -17.22 2.33 29.52
C ILE A 4 -15.82 2.97 29.59
N GLU A 5 -15.05 2.88 28.51
CA GLU A 5 -13.71 3.45 28.40
C GLU A 5 -13.69 4.97 28.63
N ASN A 6 -14.78 5.68 28.32
CA ASN A 6 -14.90 7.13 28.56
C ASN A 6 -14.87 7.51 30.04
N TYR A 7 -14.96 6.52 30.95
CA TYR A 7 -14.86 6.70 32.39
C TYR A 7 -13.55 6.12 32.96
N SER A 8 -12.61 5.71 32.09
CA SER A 8 -11.34 5.08 32.48
C SER A 8 -10.59 5.82 33.57
N ARG A 9 -10.52 7.16 33.55
CA ARG A 9 -9.91 7.97 34.62
C ARG A 9 -10.45 7.62 36.01
N TYR A 10 -11.77 7.49 36.15
CA TYR A 10 -12.39 7.15 37.43
C TYR A 10 -12.12 5.70 37.84
N LEU A 11 -12.01 4.80 36.86
CA LEU A 11 -11.73 3.38 37.09
C LEU A 11 -10.26 3.13 37.47
N THR A 12 -9.34 3.92 36.92
CA THR A 12 -7.91 3.82 37.19
C THR A 12 -7.47 4.62 38.41
N GLY A 13 -8.31 5.53 38.90
CA GLY A 13 -8.00 6.41 40.03
C GLY A 13 -7.02 7.54 39.70
N ARG A 14 -6.72 7.76 38.41
CA ARG A 14 -5.83 8.84 37.94
C ARG A 14 -6.46 10.20 38.14
N ALA A 15 -5.64 11.22 38.41
CA ALA A 15 -6.10 12.59 38.52
C ALA A 15 -6.45 13.18 37.13
N PRO A 16 -7.29 14.23 37.05
CA PRO A 16 -7.56 14.93 35.80
C PRO A 16 -6.28 15.37 35.09
N GLY A 17 -6.17 15.08 33.80
CA GLY A 17 -5.01 15.42 32.97
C GLY A 17 -3.82 14.46 33.06
N GLU A 18 -3.77 13.54 34.02
CA GLU A 18 -2.69 12.56 34.13
C GLU A 18 -2.60 11.63 32.90
N PRO A 19 -1.40 11.10 32.60
CA PRO A 19 -1.25 10.10 31.55
C PRO A 19 -2.13 8.88 31.83
N PRO A 20 -2.94 8.42 30.85
CA PRO A 20 -3.69 7.19 31.00
C PRO A 20 -2.76 5.98 30.95
N PRO A 21 -3.12 4.85 31.60
CA PRO A 21 -2.35 3.63 31.48
C PRO A 21 -2.37 3.13 30.04
N THR A 22 -1.19 2.78 29.53
CA THR A 22 -1.02 2.21 28.20
C THR A 22 -0.22 0.92 28.27
N LEU A 23 -0.11 0.21 27.14
CA LEU A 23 0.71 -1.00 27.04
C LEU A 23 2.14 -0.81 27.59
N ILE A 24 2.71 0.39 27.48
CA ILE A 24 4.07 0.69 27.93
C ILE A 24 4.23 0.45 29.44
N GLU A 25 3.20 0.72 30.27
CA GLU A 25 3.25 0.46 31.72
C GLU A 25 3.24 -1.03 32.07
N TYR A 26 2.86 -1.89 31.13
CA TYR A 26 2.83 -3.35 31.31
C TYR A 26 4.11 -4.02 30.81
N LEU A 27 5.01 -3.26 30.18
CA LEU A 27 6.30 -3.78 29.74
C LEU A 27 7.27 -3.83 30.93
N PRO A 28 8.18 -4.82 30.97
CA PRO A 28 9.33 -4.79 31.87
C PRO A 28 10.15 -3.50 31.71
N ASP A 29 10.80 -3.04 32.79
CA ASP A 29 11.64 -1.83 32.77
C ASP A 29 12.82 -1.93 31.77
N ASP A 30 13.26 -3.16 31.45
CA ASP A 30 14.33 -3.46 30.51
C ASP A 30 13.83 -3.82 29.09
N ALA A 31 12.54 -3.60 28.82
CA ALA A 31 11.98 -3.84 27.50
C ALA A 31 12.61 -2.92 26.44
N LEU A 32 12.83 -3.50 25.26
CA LEU A 32 13.35 -2.79 24.09
C LEU A 32 12.21 -2.47 23.13
N MET A 33 12.05 -1.20 22.78
CA MET A 33 11.04 -0.73 21.83
C MET A 33 11.64 -0.53 20.44
N PHE A 34 11.06 -1.15 19.43
CA PHE A 34 11.40 -0.88 18.03
C PHE A 34 10.34 0.03 17.42
N LEU A 35 10.78 1.14 16.83
CA LEU A 35 9.94 2.04 16.07
C LEU A 35 10.29 1.88 14.59
N ASP A 36 9.51 1.04 13.92
CA ASP A 36 9.63 0.84 12.48
C ASP A 36 9.07 2.04 11.70
N GLU A 37 9.67 2.31 10.56
CA GLU A 37 9.45 3.52 9.76
C GLU A 37 9.34 4.78 10.64
N SER A 38 10.32 4.97 11.53
CA SER A 38 10.28 5.97 12.63
C SER A 38 9.93 7.38 12.16
N HIS A 39 10.38 7.75 10.96
CA HIS A 39 10.14 9.05 10.35
C HIS A 39 8.66 9.32 10.03
N VAL A 40 7.81 8.29 9.93
CA VAL A 40 6.35 8.38 9.86
C VAL A 40 5.72 8.18 11.24
N MET A 41 6.18 7.17 11.98
CA MET A 41 5.59 6.78 13.27
C MET A 41 5.68 7.90 14.31
N LEU A 42 6.81 8.62 14.39
CA LEU A 42 7.02 9.68 15.38
C LEU A 42 6.11 10.90 15.16
N PRO A 43 5.98 11.47 13.94
CA PRO A 43 4.96 12.48 13.66
C PRO A 43 3.54 12.01 13.99
N GLN A 44 3.21 10.75 13.69
CA GLN A 44 1.90 10.18 14.00
C GLN A 44 1.65 10.16 15.51
N LEU A 45 2.57 9.60 16.29
CA LEU A 45 2.50 9.58 17.76
C LEU A 45 2.31 10.99 18.33
N ARG A 46 3.03 11.98 17.80
CA ARG A 46 2.90 13.39 18.21
C ARG A 46 1.52 13.98 17.90
N ALA A 47 0.89 13.56 16.80
CA ALA A 47 -0.41 14.09 16.36
C ALA A 47 -1.61 13.45 17.08
N MET A 48 -1.48 12.22 17.60
CA MET A 48 -2.59 11.44 18.18
C MET A 48 -3.36 12.16 19.29
N TYR A 49 -2.65 12.74 20.27
CA TYR A 49 -3.29 13.46 21.36
C TYR A 49 -4.14 14.64 20.86
N ASN A 50 -3.59 15.48 20.00
CA ASN A 50 -4.28 16.70 19.55
C ASN A 50 -5.54 16.39 18.73
N GLY A 51 -5.48 15.36 17.88
CA GLY A 51 -6.64 14.90 17.11
C GLY A 51 -7.76 14.36 18.00
N ASP A 52 -7.41 13.49 18.95
CA ASP A 52 -8.38 12.91 19.89
C ASP A 52 -8.97 13.96 20.83
N PHE A 53 -8.14 14.85 21.37
CA PHE A 53 -8.54 15.93 22.26
C PHE A 53 -9.53 16.88 21.59
N LYS A 54 -9.28 17.28 20.33
CA LYS A 54 -10.20 18.15 19.58
C LYS A 54 -11.56 17.49 19.40
N ARG A 55 -11.58 16.23 18.95
CA ARG A 55 -12.81 15.45 18.74
C ARG A 55 -13.60 15.29 20.05
N LYS A 56 -12.93 14.93 21.15
CA LYS A 56 -13.58 14.70 22.45
C LYS A 56 -14.04 15.99 23.10
N SER A 57 -13.27 17.07 22.99
CA SER A 57 -13.67 18.40 23.49
C SER A 57 -14.99 18.84 22.87
N THR A 58 -15.18 18.64 21.56
CA THR A 58 -16.46 18.92 20.90
C THR A 58 -17.61 18.09 21.47
N LEU A 59 -17.42 16.79 21.73
CA LEU A 59 -18.46 15.95 22.34
C LEU A 59 -18.83 16.40 23.76
N VAL A 60 -17.84 16.88 24.52
CA VAL A 60 -18.06 17.43 25.88
C VAL A 60 -18.81 18.76 25.80
N GLU A 61 -18.42 19.65 24.90
CA GLU A 61 -19.05 20.97 24.69
C GLU A 61 -20.55 20.84 24.39
N TYR A 62 -20.92 19.88 23.52
CA TYR A 62 -22.31 19.61 23.17
C TYR A 62 -23.04 18.67 24.15
N GLY A 63 -22.42 18.32 25.29
CA GLY A 63 -23.05 17.53 26.36
C GLY A 63 -23.24 16.04 26.06
N PHE A 64 -22.63 15.49 25.02
CA PHE A 64 -22.66 14.05 24.71
C PHE A 64 -21.77 13.23 25.66
N ARG A 65 -20.75 13.86 26.26
CA ARG A 65 -19.81 13.22 27.19
C ARG A 65 -19.53 14.13 28.39
N LEU A 66 -19.23 13.52 29.54
CA LEU A 66 -18.72 14.26 30.70
C LEU A 66 -17.31 14.81 30.42
N PRO A 67 -16.87 15.88 31.11
CA PRO A 67 -15.52 16.42 30.96
C PRO A 67 -14.41 15.39 31.15
N ALA A 68 -14.61 14.40 32.03
CA ALA A 68 -13.64 13.33 32.28
C ALA A 68 -13.35 12.44 31.05
N ALA A 69 -14.19 12.46 30.01
CA ALA A 69 -13.97 11.66 28.81
C ALA A 69 -12.72 12.08 28.03
N VAL A 70 -12.25 13.32 28.17
CA VAL A 70 -11.00 13.80 27.53
C VAL A 70 -9.74 13.18 28.14
N ASP A 71 -9.85 12.60 29.34
CA ASP A 71 -8.74 11.94 30.04
C ASP A 71 -8.59 10.47 29.65
N ASN A 72 -9.62 9.85 29.04
CA ASN A 72 -9.39 8.72 28.15
C ASN A 72 -8.75 9.31 26.90
N ARG A 73 -7.48 9.05 26.61
CA ARG A 73 -6.79 9.65 25.47
C ARG A 73 -5.52 8.87 25.12
N PRO A 74 -4.92 9.11 23.95
CA PRO A 74 -3.53 8.77 23.71
C PRO A 74 -2.58 9.56 24.63
N LEU A 75 -1.36 9.04 24.80
CA LEU A 75 -0.27 9.78 25.43
C LEU A 75 0.08 11.02 24.60
N LYS A 76 0.44 12.11 25.28
CA LYS A 76 1.18 13.21 24.67
C LYS A 76 2.58 12.74 24.29
N PHE A 77 3.21 13.40 23.33
CA PHE A 77 4.54 13.02 22.88
C PHE A 77 5.57 13.03 24.03
N ASP A 78 5.53 14.03 24.90
CA ASP A 78 6.45 14.13 26.04
C ASP A 78 6.19 13.06 27.11
N GLU A 79 4.92 12.67 27.30
CA GLU A 79 4.55 11.58 28.21
C GLU A 79 5.08 10.24 27.67
N TRP A 80 4.88 9.96 26.38
CA TRP A 80 5.45 8.79 25.71
C TRP A 80 6.98 8.79 25.78
N ASN A 81 7.62 9.94 25.52
CA ASN A 81 9.06 10.10 25.57
C ASN A 81 9.60 9.79 26.98
N ALA A 82 8.91 10.21 28.03
CA ALA A 82 9.30 9.88 29.40
C ALA A 82 9.14 8.38 29.76
N MET A 83 8.27 7.64 29.06
CA MET A 83 7.90 6.27 29.41
C MET A 83 8.58 5.18 28.56
N ARG A 84 9.00 5.46 27.33
CA ARG A 84 9.34 4.44 26.30
C ARG A 84 10.57 3.54 26.57
N GLY A 85 11.34 3.77 27.64
CA GLY A 85 12.57 3.02 27.92
C GLY A 85 13.61 3.08 26.78
N GLN A 86 14.39 2.01 26.62
CA GLN A 86 15.36 1.90 25.52
C GLN A 86 14.61 1.71 24.19
N SER A 87 14.94 2.53 23.19
CA SER A 87 14.27 2.51 21.88
C SER A 87 15.26 2.42 20.73
N ILE A 88 14.92 1.66 19.69
CA ILE A 88 15.63 1.58 18.41
C ILE A 88 14.72 2.13 17.32
N PHE A 89 15.17 3.21 16.67
CA PHE A 89 14.49 3.80 15.53
C PHE A 89 14.97 3.13 14.25
N VAL A 90 14.05 2.55 13.49
CA VAL A 90 14.34 1.87 12.22
C VAL A 90 13.74 2.71 11.10
N SER A 91 14.58 3.23 10.21
CA SER A 91 14.15 4.07 9.09
C SER A 91 15.23 4.15 8.03
N ALA A 92 14.83 4.09 6.75
CA ALA A 92 15.74 4.40 5.64
C ALA A 92 16.05 5.90 5.53
N THR A 93 15.26 6.74 6.19
CA THR A 93 15.31 8.21 6.12
C THR A 93 14.97 8.78 7.50
N PRO A 94 15.84 8.62 8.51
CA PRO A 94 15.58 9.10 9.87
C PRO A 94 15.34 10.61 9.86
N GLY A 95 14.28 11.03 10.53
CA GLY A 95 13.93 12.43 10.75
C GLY A 95 14.84 13.14 11.76
N PRO A 96 14.68 14.48 11.90
CA PRO A 96 15.56 15.28 12.75
C PRO A 96 15.50 14.88 14.22
N TRP A 97 14.32 14.49 14.72
CA TRP A 97 14.13 14.19 16.13
C TRP A 97 14.88 12.92 16.54
N GLU A 98 14.76 11.81 15.79
CA GLU A 98 15.52 10.60 16.11
C GLU A 98 17.04 10.79 15.97
N LEU A 99 17.51 11.62 15.03
CA LEU A 99 18.93 11.96 14.91
C LEU A 99 19.44 12.78 16.11
N GLU A 100 18.62 13.70 16.61
CA GLU A 100 18.90 14.45 17.84
C GLU A 100 18.96 13.52 19.06
N GLN A 101 17.97 12.64 19.22
CA GLN A 101 17.92 11.71 20.35
C GLN A 101 19.09 10.72 20.38
N THR A 102 19.64 10.38 19.22
CA THR A 102 20.78 9.46 19.10
C THR A 102 22.13 10.18 19.23
N GLY A 103 22.17 11.50 19.30
CA GLY A 103 23.41 12.28 19.32
C GLY A 103 24.27 12.07 18.06
N GLY A 104 23.65 11.65 16.95
CA GLY A 104 24.32 11.31 15.70
C GLY A 104 24.89 9.89 15.62
N VAL A 105 24.69 9.04 16.64
CA VAL A 105 25.12 7.63 16.60
C VAL A 105 24.06 6.78 15.89
N PHE A 106 24.39 6.22 14.73
CA PHE A 106 23.50 5.29 14.03
C PHE A 106 24.28 4.10 13.45
N ALA A 107 23.59 2.96 13.35
CA ALA A 107 24.06 1.82 12.57
C ALA A 107 23.45 1.90 11.18
N GLU A 108 24.27 1.73 10.15
CA GLU A 108 23.83 1.82 8.76
C GLU A 108 23.84 0.43 8.11
N GLN A 109 22.69 0.02 7.56
CA GLN A 109 22.55 -1.19 6.75
C GLN A 109 22.08 -0.84 5.33
N VAL A 110 23.04 -0.68 4.41
CA VAL A 110 22.76 -0.33 3.00
C VAL A 110 22.92 -1.51 2.04
N VAL A 111 23.70 -2.53 2.40
CA VAL A 111 23.94 -3.69 1.55
C VAL A 111 22.75 -4.63 1.62
N ARG A 112 22.21 -5.01 0.44
CA ARG A 112 21.11 -5.97 0.34
C ARG A 112 21.67 -7.40 0.22
N PRO A 113 21.05 -8.40 0.87
CA PRO A 113 21.50 -9.80 0.77
C PRO A 113 21.60 -10.33 -0.68
N THR A 114 20.78 -9.80 -1.59
CA THR A 114 20.70 -10.22 -2.99
C THR A 114 21.68 -9.47 -3.91
N GLY A 115 22.50 -8.58 -3.35
CA GLY A 115 23.38 -7.70 -4.11
C GLY A 115 22.65 -6.59 -4.87
N LEU A 116 21.32 -6.46 -4.75
CA LEU A 116 20.57 -5.37 -5.40
C LEU A 116 21.08 -4.00 -4.95
N ILE A 117 21.23 -3.09 -5.91
CA ILE A 117 21.76 -1.75 -5.68
C ILE A 117 20.66 -0.70 -5.80
N ASP A 118 20.87 0.46 -5.19
CA ASP A 118 20.00 1.62 -5.36
C ASP A 118 19.98 2.03 -6.85
N PRO A 119 18.82 2.42 -7.40
CA PRO A 119 18.65 2.66 -8.84
C PRO A 119 19.42 3.91 -9.30
N PRO A 120 19.79 4.00 -10.59
CA PRO A 120 20.23 5.27 -11.16
C PRO A 120 19.06 6.25 -11.20
N VAL A 121 19.38 7.53 -11.03
CA VAL A 121 18.42 8.64 -11.07
C VAL A 121 18.72 9.51 -12.28
N GLU A 122 17.70 9.76 -13.11
CA GLU A 122 17.76 10.59 -14.30
C GLU A 122 16.86 11.82 -14.10
N ILE A 123 17.32 13.00 -14.52
CA ILE A 123 16.50 14.23 -14.49
C ILE A 123 16.14 14.59 -15.93
N ARG A 124 14.85 14.80 -16.20
CA ARG A 124 14.33 15.20 -17.52
C ARG A 124 13.55 16.52 -17.43
N PRO A 125 13.55 17.38 -18.47
CA PRO A 125 12.79 18.63 -18.48
C PRO A 125 11.28 18.44 -18.41
N THR A 126 10.52 19.43 -17.93
CA THR A 126 9.06 19.32 -17.80
C THR A 126 8.30 19.60 -19.11
N ALA A 127 8.93 20.29 -20.07
CA ALA A 127 8.28 20.83 -21.27
C ALA A 127 7.46 19.81 -22.08
N HIS A 128 7.95 18.57 -22.17
CA HIS A 128 7.29 17.44 -22.85
C HIS A 128 7.16 16.22 -21.94
N GLN A 129 7.00 16.43 -20.62
CA GLN A 129 7.07 15.34 -19.64
C GLN A 129 6.02 14.24 -19.85
N VAL A 130 4.82 14.58 -20.34
CA VAL A 130 3.76 13.59 -20.58
C VAL A 130 4.09 12.70 -21.77
N ASP A 131 4.55 13.29 -22.88
CA ASP A 131 4.95 12.55 -24.08
C ASP A 131 6.17 11.65 -23.80
N ASP A 132 7.18 12.19 -23.09
CA ASP A 132 8.37 11.44 -22.67
C ASP A 132 8.02 10.31 -21.69
N LEU A 133 7.12 10.58 -20.73
CA LEU A 133 6.62 9.56 -19.80
C LEU A 133 5.90 8.44 -20.56
N MET A 134 5.04 8.77 -21.52
CA MET A 134 4.32 7.77 -22.31
C MET A 134 5.30 6.90 -23.11
N ALA A 135 6.32 7.51 -23.73
CA ALA A 135 7.36 6.77 -24.43
C ALA A 135 8.16 5.84 -23.49
N GLU A 136 8.56 6.33 -22.32
CA GLU A 136 9.27 5.50 -21.33
C GLU A 136 8.38 4.35 -20.83
N CYS A 137 7.10 4.63 -20.55
CA CYS A 137 6.13 3.61 -20.16
C CYS A 137 6.01 2.53 -21.23
N LYS A 138 5.90 2.92 -22.50
CA LYS A 138 5.83 2.00 -23.62
C LYS A 138 7.07 1.11 -23.71
N THR A 139 8.28 1.69 -23.65
CA THR A 139 9.53 0.93 -23.66
C THR A 139 9.60 -0.06 -22.49
N VAL A 140 9.22 0.35 -21.29
CA VAL A 140 9.25 -0.53 -20.12
C VAL A 140 8.27 -1.70 -20.24
N VAL A 141 7.08 -1.45 -20.76
CA VAL A 141 6.02 -2.45 -20.85
C VAL A 141 6.26 -3.38 -22.02
N GLU A 142 6.50 -2.85 -23.22
CA GLU A 142 6.61 -3.63 -24.45
C GLU A 142 7.97 -4.30 -24.62
N GLU A 143 9.06 -3.60 -24.29
CA GLU A 143 10.42 -4.12 -24.55
C GLU A 143 10.99 -4.87 -23.34
N MET A 144 10.63 -4.45 -22.12
CA MET A 144 11.19 -5.02 -20.89
C MET A 144 10.20 -5.89 -20.10
N GLY A 145 8.90 -5.85 -20.42
CA GLY A 145 7.86 -6.60 -19.71
C GLY A 145 7.65 -6.16 -18.26
N GLY A 146 8.11 -4.96 -17.88
CA GLY A 146 8.09 -4.44 -16.51
C GLY A 146 6.83 -3.65 -16.15
N ARG A 147 6.85 -3.05 -14.96
CA ARG A 147 5.81 -2.15 -14.44
C ARG A 147 6.36 -0.75 -14.17
N VAL A 148 5.47 0.23 -14.22
CA VAL A 148 5.81 1.64 -13.99
C VAL A 148 4.97 2.20 -12.84
N LEU A 149 5.64 2.88 -11.92
CA LEU A 149 5.00 3.73 -10.91
C LEU A 149 5.15 5.19 -11.31
N VAL A 150 4.07 5.95 -11.26
CA VAL A 150 4.10 7.39 -11.55
C VAL A 150 3.54 8.15 -10.36
N THR A 151 4.30 9.12 -9.85
CA THR A 151 3.82 10.03 -8.81
C THR A 151 3.53 11.41 -9.36
N THR A 152 2.31 11.89 -9.17
CA THR A 152 1.90 13.27 -9.46
C THR A 152 1.81 14.11 -8.17
N LEU A 153 1.43 15.38 -8.27
CA LEU A 153 1.21 16.24 -7.09
C LEU A 153 -0.25 16.45 -6.75
N THR A 154 -1.14 16.38 -7.74
CA THR A 154 -2.55 16.72 -7.57
C THR A 154 -3.44 15.60 -8.06
N LYS A 155 -4.62 15.52 -7.44
CA LYS A 155 -5.67 14.56 -7.80
C LYS A 155 -6.09 14.72 -9.26
N LYS A 156 -6.32 15.97 -9.67
CA LYS A 156 -6.66 16.32 -11.04
C LYS A 156 -5.60 15.86 -12.04
N MET A 157 -4.31 16.13 -11.78
CA MET A 157 -3.24 15.68 -12.67
C MET A 157 -3.15 14.16 -12.75
N ALA A 158 -3.42 13.44 -11.66
CA ALA A 158 -3.46 11.98 -11.70
C ALA A 158 -4.63 11.46 -12.56
N GLU A 159 -5.81 12.07 -12.41
CA GLU A 159 -7.01 11.76 -13.19
C GLU A 159 -6.79 12.06 -14.68
N ASP A 160 -6.40 13.29 -15.02
CA ASP A 160 -6.14 13.73 -16.39
C ASP A 160 -5.05 12.88 -17.08
N LEU A 161 -3.98 12.52 -16.35
CA LEU A 161 -2.91 11.66 -16.88
C LEU A 161 -3.36 10.22 -17.09
N THR A 162 -4.22 9.70 -16.21
CA THR A 162 -4.75 8.34 -16.34
C THR A 162 -5.62 8.26 -17.59
N GLU A 163 -6.56 9.19 -17.74
CA GLU A 163 -7.44 9.28 -18.93
C GLU A 163 -6.61 9.40 -20.22
N TYR A 164 -5.63 10.31 -20.24
CA TYR A 164 -4.76 10.47 -21.40
C TYR A 164 -4.01 9.19 -21.78
N LEU A 165 -3.45 8.47 -20.81
CA LEU A 165 -2.73 7.22 -21.08
C LEU A 165 -3.68 6.10 -21.52
N GLU A 166 -4.88 6.01 -20.96
CA GLU A 166 -5.92 5.04 -21.37
C GLU A 166 -6.38 5.30 -22.82
N GLU A 167 -6.64 6.57 -23.19
CA GLU A 167 -7.02 6.96 -24.54
C GLU A 167 -5.93 6.61 -25.58
N ASN A 168 -4.67 6.61 -25.16
CA ASN A 168 -3.53 6.20 -25.97
C ASN A 168 -3.19 4.70 -25.87
N GLY A 169 -4.11 3.90 -25.29
CA GLY A 169 -4.05 2.44 -25.29
C GLY A 169 -3.17 1.81 -24.20
N ALA A 170 -2.71 2.58 -23.22
CA ALA A 170 -1.94 2.04 -22.11
C ALA A 170 -2.86 1.40 -21.05
N ARG A 171 -2.41 0.27 -20.46
CA ARG A 171 -3.11 -0.35 -19.32
C ARG A 171 -2.66 0.33 -18.03
N VAL A 172 -3.42 1.31 -17.58
CA VAL A 172 -3.10 2.14 -16.42
C VAL A 172 -4.21 2.09 -15.38
N ARG A 173 -3.86 2.32 -14.11
CA ARG A 173 -4.82 2.54 -13.03
C ARG A 173 -4.36 3.72 -12.18
N TYR A 174 -5.33 4.49 -11.70
CA TYR A 174 -5.12 5.50 -10.66
C TYR A 174 -5.43 4.90 -9.28
N MET A 175 -4.49 5.00 -8.35
CA MET A 175 -4.73 4.71 -6.93
C MET A 175 -4.96 5.99 -6.16
N HIS A 176 -6.20 6.19 -5.75
CA HIS A 176 -6.60 7.34 -4.95
C HIS A 176 -6.23 7.19 -3.47
N SER A 177 -6.13 8.30 -2.73
CA SER A 177 -5.75 8.33 -1.31
C SER A 177 -6.77 7.69 -0.37
N ASP A 178 -8.02 7.63 -0.83
CA ASP A 178 -9.19 7.23 -0.04
C ASP A 178 -9.59 5.77 -0.31
N VAL A 179 -8.80 5.06 -1.13
CA VAL A 179 -8.95 3.64 -1.41
C VAL A 179 -8.79 2.84 -0.11
N ASP A 180 -9.73 1.91 0.13
CA ASP A 180 -9.69 1.05 1.30
C ASP A 180 -8.45 0.14 1.28
N THR A 181 -8.02 -0.35 2.45
CA THR A 181 -6.81 -1.18 2.56
C THR A 181 -6.91 -2.45 1.70
N LEU A 182 -8.10 -3.04 1.58
CA LEU A 182 -8.31 -4.26 0.79
C LEU A 182 -8.25 -3.98 -0.71
N GLU A 183 -8.97 -2.96 -1.18
CA GLU A 183 -8.95 -2.54 -2.59
C GLU A 183 -7.52 -2.14 -3.00
N ARG A 184 -6.76 -1.50 -2.10
CA ARG A 184 -5.35 -1.19 -2.34
C ARG A 184 -4.53 -2.45 -2.56
N ILE A 185 -4.73 -3.49 -1.75
CA ILE A 185 -4.04 -4.77 -1.90
C ILE A 185 -4.38 -5.41 -3.25
N GLU A 186 -5.64 -5.38 -3.67
CA GLU A 186 -6.11 -5.90 -4.96
C GLU A 186 -5.43 -5.16 -6.13
N ILE A 187 -5.44 -3.83 -6.13
CA ILE A 187 -4.74 -3.00 -7.13
C ILE A 187 -3.24 -3.38 -7.20
N MET A 188 -2.62 -3.58 -6.04
CA MET A 188 -1.22 -4.00 -5.98
C MET A 188 -1.01 -5.40 -6.57
N GLN A 189 -1.92 -6.34 -6.36
CA GLN A 189 -1.84 -7.69 -6.93
C GLN A 189 -2.07 -7.68 -8.44
N ASP A 190 -3.02 -6.89 -8.92
CA ASP A 190 -3.32 -6.72 -10.34
C ASP A 190 -2.13 -6.13 -11.11
N LEU A 191 -1.44 -5.15 -10.52
CA LEU A 191 -0.20 -4.61 -11.08
C LEU A 191 0.87 -5.72 -11.21
N ARG A 192 1.05 -6.54 -10.16
CA ARG A 192 2.00 -7.66 -10.18
C ARG A 192 1.64 -8.72 -11.20
N ALA A 193 0.35 -9.07 -11.27
CA ALA A 193 -0.18 -10.04 -12.23
C ALA A 193 -0.13 -9.53 -13.68
N GLY A 194 0.06 -8.22 -13.88
CA GLY A 194 0.06 -7.61 -15.22
C GLY A 194 -1.32 -7.47 -15.82
N VAL A 195 -2.36 -7.36 -14.97
CA VAL A 195 -3.71 -6.94 -15.38
C VAL A 195 -3.64 -5.53 -15.96
N PHE A 196 -2.83 -4.67 -15.32
CA PHE A 196 -2.39 -3.39 -15.84
C PHE A 196 -0.90 -3.19 -15.57
N ASP A 197 -0.28 -2.21 -16.21
CA ASP A 197 1.17 -2.04 -16.23
C ASP A 197 1.66 -0.76 -15.52
N ILE A 198 0.81 0.26 -15.48
CA ILE A 198 1.15 1.60 -14.99
C ILE A 198 0.26 1.93 -13.80
N LEU A 199 0.86 2.27 -12.66
CA LEU A 199 0.15 2.75 -11.48
C LEU A 199 0.45 4.22 -11.24
N ILE A 200 -0.57 5.07 -11.34
CA ILE A 200 -0.48 6.49 -11.03
C ILE A 200 -0.98 6.71 -9.61
N GLY A 201 -0.29 7.55 -8.84
CA GLY A 201 -0.78 8.00 -7.54
C GLY A 201 -0.14 9.31 -7.09
N ILE A 202 -0.70 9.92 -6.04
CA ILE A 202 -0.11 11.12 -5.44
C ILE A 202 0.95 10.72 -4.41
N ASN A 203 0.59 9.79 -3.53
CA ASN A 203 1.44 9.28 -2.47
C ASN A 203 1.55 7.76 -2.55
N LEU A 204 2.57 7.30 -3.27
CA LEU A 204 2.92 5.89 -3.40
C LEU A 204 3.89 5.43 -2.28
N LEU A 205 4.01 6.17 -1.18
CA LEU A 205 4.97 5.87 -0.11
C LEU A 205 4.43 4.88 0.93
N ARG A 206 3.12 4.62 0.95
CA ARG A 206 2.51 3.76 1.97
C ARG A 206 2.89 2.28 1.77
N GLU A 207 2.98 1.56 2.88
CA GLU A 207 3.27 0.12 2.98
C GLU A 207 2.52 -0.72 1.92
N GLY A 208 3.16 -1.78 1.42
CA GLY A 208 2.60 -2.68 0.40
C GLY A 208 3.10 -2.46 -1.05
N LEU A 209 3.84 -1.37 -1.31
CA LEU A 209 4.49 -1.09 -2.60
C LEU A 209 5.91 -1.68 -2.69
N ASP A 210 5.99 -2.99 -2.53
CA ASP A 210 7.22 -3.77 -2.73
C ASP A 210 7.00 -4.76 -3.90
N ILE A 211 7.20 -4.26 -5.13
CA ILE A 211 6.95 -4.99 -6.37
C ILE A 211 8.27 -5.14 -7.15
N PRO A 212 8.88 -6.34 -7.18
CA PRO A 212 10.08 -6.61 -7.99
C PRO A 212 9.89 -6.36 -9.48
N GLU A 213 8.65 -6.45 -9.99
CA GLU A 213 8.29 -6.22 -11.39
C GLU A 213 8.37 -4.74 -11.80
N VAL A 214 8.49 -3.79 -10.85
CA VAL A 214 8.62 -2.35 -11.15
C VAL A 214 10.03 -2.04 -11.64
N LEU A 215 10.12 -1.50 -12.85
CA LEU A 215 11.38 -1.09 -13.48
C LEU A 215 11.56 0.43 -13.49
N ARG A 216 10.47 1.19 -13.47
CA ARG A 216 10.52 2.65 -13.44
C ARG A 216 9.68 3.24 -12.34
N VAL A 217 10.22 4.29 -11.74
CA VAL A 217 9.47 5.26 -10.96
C VAL A 217 9.66 6.61 -11.63
N CYS A 218 8.55 7.21 -12.05
CA CYS A 218 8.51 8.51 -12.69
C CYS A 218 7.90 9.52 -11.72
N ILE A 219 8.67 10.55 -11.36
CA ILE A 219 8.25 11.60 -10.43
C ILE A 219 7.99 12.87 -11.25
N LEU A 220 6.71 13.16 -11.51
CA LEU A 220 6.33 14.41 -12.17
C LEU A 220 6.47 15.58 -11.21
N ASP A 221 6.81 16.76 -11.76
CA ASP A 221 6.97 18.00 -11.00
C ASP A 221 7.91 17.83 -9.79
N ALA A 222 9.06 17.17 -10.01
CA ALA A 222 10.01 16.84 -8.97
C ALA A 222 10.66 18.08 -8.32
N ASP A 223 10.62 19.23 -9.01
CA ASP A 223 11.14 20.52 -8.55
C ASP A 223 10.16 21.33 -7.69
N LYS A 224 8.93 20.86 -7.50
CA LYS A 224 7.94 21.55 -6.66
C LYS A 224 8.09 21.09 -5.21
N GLU A 225 8.67 21.96 -4.41
CA GLU A 225 8.88 21.68 -3.00
C GLU A 225 7.57 21.48 -2.23
N GLY A 226 7.64 20.68 -1.17
CA GLY A 226 6.48 20.30 -0.36
C GLY A 226 6.68 18.90 0.21
N PHE A 227 5.69 18.42 0.97
CA PHE A 227 5.77 17.13 1.65
C PHE A 227 6.12 15.97 0.68
N LEU A 228 5.46 15.91 -0.47
CA LEU A 228 5.61 14.85 -1.48
C LEU A 228 6.93 14.90 -2.27
N ARG A 229 7.69 15.99 -2.16
CA ARG A 229 8.98 16.20 -2.85
C ARG A 229 10.10 16.61 -1.89
N SER A 230 9.90 16.35 -0.60
CA SER A 230 10.97 16.46 0.40
C SER A 230 12.05 15.42 0.15
N THR A 231 13.25 15.64 0.67
CA THR A 231 14.37 14.69 0.60
C THR A 231 13.93 13.27 0.98
N THR A 232 13.22 13.12 2.10
CA THR A 232 12.68 11.84 2.60
C THR A 232 11.76 11.20 1.57
N SER A 233 10.74 11.92 1.09
CA SER A 233 9.78 11.41 0.13
C SER A 233 10.43 10.99 -1.19
N LEU A 234 11.40 11.77 -1.68
CA LEU A 234 12.14 11.44 -2.90
C LEU A 234 12.96 10.16 -2.73
N ILE A 235 13.73 10.02 -1.64
CA ILE A 235 14.52 8.82 -1.36
C ILE A 235 13.62 7.57 -1.31
N GLN A 236 12.48 7.66 -0.61
CA GLN A 236 11.56 6.54 -0.51
C GLN A 236 10.89 6.20 -1.84
N THR A 237 10.54 7.20 -2.64
CA THR A 237 9.92 7.01 -3.96
C THR A 237 10.92 6.36 -4.92
N ILE A 238 12.15 6.88 -4.98
CA ILE A 238 13.26 6.30 -5.76
C ILE A 238 13.49 4.84 -5.35
N GLY A 239 13.50 4.56 -4.04
CA GLY A 239 13.71 3.24 -3.48
C GLY A 239 12.71 2.17 -3.94
N ARG A 240 11.55 2.54 -4.49
CA ARG A 240 10.56 1.58 -5.02
C ARG A 240 11.05 0.79 -6.23
N THR A 241 12.05 1.29 -6.95
CA THR A 241 12.70 0.55 -8.06
C THR A 241 13.94 -0.24 -7.62
N ALA A 242 14.39 -0.13 -6.37
CA ALA A 242 15.62 -0.78 -5.89
C ALA A 242 15.48 -2.32 -5.69
N ARG A 243 14.35 -2.88 -6.10
CA ARG A 243 14.04 -4.31 -6.04
C ARG A 243 14.34 -5.04 -7.35
N ASN A 244 14.69 -4.30 -8.39
CA ASN A 244 15.00 -4.83 -9.69
C ASN A 244 16.38 -4.36 -10.15
N VAL A 245 17.16 -5.26 -10.75
CA VAL A 245 18.48 -4.95 -11.31
C VAL A 245 18.44 -3.87 -12.40
N ASP A 246 17.34 -3.83 -13.16
CA ASP A 246 17.11 -2.86 -14.24
C ASP A 246 16.27 -1.66 -13.79
N GLY A 247 16.06 -1.51 -12.48
CA GLY A 247 15.31 -0.40 -11.89
C GLY A 247 15.97 0.96 -12.14
N LYS A 248 15.18 1.98 -12.48
CA LYS A 248 15.60 3.37 -12.70
C LYS A 248 14.54 4.35 -12.19
N ALA A 249 14.97 5.48 -11.63
CA ALA A 249 14.08 6.58 -11.28
C ALA A 249 14.25 7.76 -12.24
N ILE A 250 13.15 8.37 -12.68
CA ILE A 250 13.13 9.54 -13.56
C ILE A 250 12.42 10.68 -12.83
N LEU A 251 13.09 11.82 -12.69
CA LEU A 251 12.57 13.02 -12.05
C LEU A 251 12.35 14.07 -13.13
N TYR A 252 11.09 14.45 -13.37
CA TYR A 252 10.76 15.52 -14.30
C TYR A 252 10.83 16.86 -13.58
N ALA A 253 11.78 17.70 -13.97
CA ALA A 253 12.10 18.95 -13.31
C ALA A 253 12.89 19.90 -14.21
N ASP A 254 12.62 21.19 -14.12
CA ASP A 254 13.39 22.23 -14.84
C ASP A 254 14.54 22.80 -14.00
N LYS A 255 14.51 22.59 -12.69
CA LYS A 255 15.53 23.03 -11.74
C LYS A 255 15.81 21.92 -10.73
N VAL A 256 17.06 21.82 -10.29
CA VAL A 256 17.44 20.91 -9.21
C VAL A 256 17.26 21.64 -7.88
N THR A 257 16.31 21.19 -7.06
CA THR A 257 16.09 21.72 -5.70
C THR A 257 17.08 21.12 -4.69
N GLU A 258 17.21 21.72 -3.51
CA GLU A 258 18.03 21.14 -2.44
C GLU A 258 17.53 19.75 -2.00
N SER A 259 16.21 19.55 -1.99
CA SER A 259 15.62 18.23 -1.68
C SER A 259 15.99 17.18 -2.74
N MET A 260 15.95 17.54 -4.02
CA MET A 260 16.38 16.65 -5.10
C MET A 260 17.87 16.33 -5.01
N LYS A 261 18.69 17.37 -4.81
CA LYS A 261 20.14 17.22 -4.69
C LYS A 261 20.50 16.26 -3.55
N ALA A 262 19.96 16.49 -2.35
CA ALA A 262 20.20 15.65 -1.19
C ALA A 262 19.73 14.20 -1.41
N ALA A 263 18.57 14.00 -2.05
CA ALA A 263 18.06 12.66 -2.35
C ALA A 263 18.95 11.91 -3.36
N ILE A 264 19.41 12.60 -4.41
CA ILE A 264 20.29 12.04 -5.45
C ILE A 264 21.67 11.72 -4.87
N GLU A 265 22.26 12.61 -4.09
CA GLU A 265 23.54 12.41 -3.42
C GLU A 265 23.49 11.19 -2.49
N GLU A 266 22.44 11.07 -1.68
CA GLU A 266 22.27 9.92 -0.78
C GLU A 266 22.05 8.61 -1.54
N THR A 267 21.23 8.62 -2.60
CA THR A 267 21.02 7.45 -3.46
C THR A 267 22.34 7.00 -4.11
N ASN A 268 23.12 7.93 -4.63
CA ASN A 268 24.43 7.64 -5.25
C ASN A 268 25.43 7.13 -4.21
N ARG A 269 25.48 7.72 -3.02
CA ARG A 269 26.36 7.26 -1.93
C ARG A 269 26.07 5.81 -1.55
N ARG A 270 24.79 5.43 -1.42
CA ARG A 270 24.34 4.06 -1.15
C ARG A 270 24.73 3.13 -2.31
N ARG A 271 24.42 3.53 -3.55
CA ARG A 271 24.73 2.78 -4.78
C ARG A 271 26.21 2.45 -4.90
N GLU A 272 27.09 3.42 -4.67
CA GLU A 272 28.54 3.20 -4.75
C GLU A 272 29.06 2.28 -3.64
N LYS A 273 28.58 2.43 -2.40
CA LYS A 273 28.93 1.53 -1.29
C LYS A 273 28.48 0.08 -1.57
N GLN A 274 27.29 -0.10 -2.15
CA GLN A 274 26.77 -1.41 -2.54
C GLN A 274 27.57 -2.03 -3.68
N LYS A 275 27.90 -1.26 -4.73
CA LYS A 275 28.77 -1.73 -5.83
C LYS A 275 30.14 -2.17 -5.33
N ALA A 276 30.77 -1.36 -4.48
CA ALA A 276 32.07 -1.69 -3.89
C ALA A 276 32.01 -2.98 -3.07
N TRP A 277 30.95 -3.14 -2.26
CA TRP A 277 30.72 -4.37 -1.51
C TRP A 277 30.54 -5.58 -2.44
N ASN A 278 29.69 -5.47 -3.45
CA ASN A 278 29.42 -6.56 -4.40
C ASN A 278 30.70 -6.98 -5.14
N ALA A 279 31.50 -6.02 -5.60
CA ALA A 279 32.77 -6.29 -6.26
C ALA A 279 33.77 -6.98 -5.32
N ALA A 280 33.87 -6.53 -4.07
CA ALA A 280 34.77 -7.12 -3.09
C ALA A 280 34.37 -8.57 -2.68
N HIS A 281 33.09 -8.91 -2.77
CA HIS A 281 32.55 -10.20 -2.34
C HIS A 281 32.08 -11.11 -3.49
N ASN A 282 32.35 -10.73 -4.75
CA ASN A 282 31.90 -11.46 -5.95
C ASN A 282 30.39 -11.73 -5.97
N ILE A 283 29.58 -10.75 -5.56
CA ILE A 283 28.11 -10.84 -5.57
C ILE A 283 27.58 -10.25 -6.88
N THR A 284 26.88 -11.07 -7.66
CA THR A 284 26.13 -10.60 -8.84
C THR A 284 24.71 -10.20 -8.41
N PRO A 285 24.28 -8.95 -8.62
CA PRO A 285 22.91 -8.53 -8.29
C PRO A 285 21.87 -9.40 -8.99
N ALA A 286 20.85 -9.85 -8.25
CA ALA A 286 19.75 -10.62 -8.81
C ALA A 286 18.41 -10.11 -8.31
N THR A 287 17.45 -9.91 -9.22
CA THR A 287 16.06 -9.61 -8.89
C THR A 287 15.42 -10.83 -8.24
N VAL A 288 14.86 -10.66 -7.03
CA VAL A 288 14.16 -11.74 -6.34
C VAL A 288 12.80 -11.95 -6.99
N LYS A 289 12.61 -13.08 -7.67
CA LYS A 289 11.29 -13.51 -8.14
C LYS A 289 10.53 -14.11 -6.95
N ARG A 290 9.73 -13.29 -6.27
CA ARG A 290 8.87 -13.77 -5.18
C ARG A 290 7.55 -14.25 -5.77
N ALA A 291 7.18 -15.52 -5.54
CA ALA A 291 5.86 -16.03 -5.92
C ALA A 291 4.76 -15.11 -5.37
N MET A 292 3.68 -14.93 -6.13
CA MET A 292 2.46 -14.28 -5.64
C MET A 292 2.04 -15.00 -4.35
N SER A 293 2.09 -14.30 -3.23
CA SER A 293 1.97 -14.91 -1.90
C SER A 293 0.56 -15.48 -1.69
N SER A 294 0.44 -16.81 -1.57
CA SER A 294 -0.82 -17.46 -1.17
C SER A 294 -1.27 -17.07 0.24
N ALA A 295 -0.37 -16.53 1.06
CA ALA A 295 -0.70 -16.08 2.42
C ALA A 295 -1.62 -14.85 2.45
N LEU A 296 -1.66 -14.04 1.37
CA LEU A 296 -2.60 -12.92 1.23
C LEU A 296 -3.93 -13.37 0.62
N ALA A 297 -3.91 -14.40 -0.25
CA ALA A 297 -5.13 -15.02 -0.77
C ALA A 297 -6.00 -15.59 0.36
N GLY A 298 -5.38 -16.22 1.38
CA GLY A 298 -6.11 -16.73 2.55
C GLY A 298 -6.73 -15.64 3.44
N VAL A 299 -6.18 -14.43 3.44
CA VAL A 299 -6.73 -13.27 4.17
C VAL A 299 -7.90 -12.65 3.40
N LEU A 300 -7.76 -12.52 2.08
CA LEU A 300 -8.85 -12.10 1.18
C LEU A 300 -10.04 -13.06 1.27
N GLU A 301 -9.79 -14.37 1.23
CA GLU A 301 -10.82 -15.41 1.32
C GLU A 301 -11.53 -15.44 2.70
N GLN A 302 -10.81 -15.18 3.79
CA GLN A 302 -11.41 -15.05 5.13
C GLN A 302 -12.28 -13.80 5.30
N ILE A 303 -11.97 -12.72 4.58
CA ILE A 303 -12.67 -11.43 4.70
C ILE A 303 -13.84 -11.34 3.71
N GLU A 304 -13.74 -11.92 2.51
CA GLU A 304 -14.88 -12.09 1.61
C GLU A 304 -16.00 -12.91 2.27
N ARG A 305 -15.63 -13.95 3.05
CA ARG A 305 -16.56 -14.69 3.92
C ARG A 305 -17.27 -13.80 4.95
N ALA A 306 -16.67 -12.67 5.36
CA ALA A 306 -17.22 -11.76 6.36
C ALA A 306 -18.04 -10.60 5.75
N LYS A 307 -17.98 -10.37 4.43
CA LYS A 307 -18.63 -9.22 3.75
C LYS A 307 -19.92 -9.53 2.98
N ALA A 308 -20.42 -10.77 2.97
CA ALA A 308 -21.74 -11.03 2.37
C ALA A 308 -22.86 -10.53 3.32
N PRO A 309 -23.59 -9.45 2.95
CA PRO A 309 -24.81 -9.67 2.16
C PRO A 309 -25.14 -8.61 1.09
N ALA A 310 -26.01 -9.04 0.18
CA ALA A 310 -26.87 -8.26 -0.73
C ALA A 310 -26.23 -7.54 -1.94
N ALA A 311 -26.20 -8.30 -3.05
CA ALA A 311 -26.59 -7.91 -4.41
C ALA A 311 -26.49 -6.43 -4.81
N SER A 312 -25.57 -6.14 -5.73
CA SER A 312 -25.82 -5.54 -7.05
C SER A 312 -24.47 -5.14 -7.64
N TYR A 313 -24.17 -5.54 -8.86
CA TYR A 313 -23.52 -4.65 -9.83
C TYR A 313 -23.64 -5.24 -11.23
N ALA A 314 -24.04 -4.36 -12.14
CA ALA A 314 -24.24 -4.57 -13.55
C ALA A 314 -22.99 -4.13 -14.34
N GLY A 315 -22.75 -4.76 -15.50
CA GLY A 315 -22.19 -4.07 -16.67
C GLY A 315 -20.90 -4.61 -17.31
N GLY A 316 -21.06 -5.41 -18.39
CA GLY A 316 -20.26 -5.42 -19.64
C GLY A 316 -18.87 -6.10 -19.63
N PHE A 317 -18.39 -6.85 -20.64
CA PHE A 317 -18.84 -7.18 -22.00
C PHE A 317 -18.22 -8.52 -22.50
N ALA A 318 -18.98 -9.22 -23.35
CA ALA A 318 -18.74 -10.27 -24.36
C ALA A 318 -17.34 -10.86 -24.61
N ASP A 319 -17.22 -12.19 -24.74
CA ASP A 319 -17.47 -12.92 -26.01
C ASP A 319 -17.28 -14.45 -25.81
N GLY A 320 -18.17 -15.31 -26.33
CA GLY A 320 -17.98 -16.77 -26.29
C GLY A 320 -19.22 -17.66 -26.22
N ALA A 321 -20.15 -17.52 -27.16
CA ALA A 321 -21.23 -18.49 -27.35
C ALA A 321 -20.69 -19.83 -27.86
N GLN A 322 -20.66 -20.88 -27.02
CA GLN A 322 -20.65 -22.27 -27.49
C GLN A 322 -21.19 -23.30 -26.46
N ALA A 323 -22.36 -23.86 -26.82
CA ALA A 323 -22.86 -25.21 -26.52
C ALA A 323 -23.11 -25.63 -25.05
N VAL A 324 -24.34 -25.43 -24.57
CA VAL A 324 -24.91 -26.14 -23.42
C VAL A 324 -25.47 -27.49 -23.89
N PHE A 325 -24.77 -28.59 -23.59
CA PHE A 325 -25.28 -29.96 -23.74
C PHE A 325 -25.48 -30.62 -22.37
N GLY A 326 -26.56 -31.41 -22.25
CA GLY A 326 -26.61 -32.59 -21.38
C GLY A 326 -27.49 -32.47 -20.14
N GLU A 327 -27.01 -31.78 -19.09
CA GLU A 327 -27.56 -31.94 -17.73
C GLU A 327 -28.35 -30.74 -17.20
N ASP A 328 -28.16 -29.54 -17.78
CA ASP A 328 -28.72 -28.30 -17.21
C ASP A 328 -30.07 -27.88 -17.83
N ARG A 329 -30.64 -28.67 -18.74
CA ARG A 329 -31.90 -28.35 -19.42
C ARG A 329 -33.11 -28.27 -18.48
N GLU A 330 -33.17 -29.13 -17.46
CA GLU A 330 -34.31 -29.11 -16.52
C GLU A 330 -34.32 -27.85 -15.64
N ALA A 331 -33.14 -27.31 -15.30
CA ALA A 331 -33.02 -26.10 -14.47
C ALA A 331 -33.36 -24.81 -15.23
N LEU A 332 -33.26 -24.81 -16.55
CA LEU A 332 -33.51 -23.65 -17.42
C LEU A 332 -35.00 -23.36 -17.66
N HIS A 333 -35.91 -24.27 -17.27
CA HIS A 333 -37.35 -24.12 -17.53
C HIS A 333 -38.12 -23.33 -16.47
N ASP A 334 -37.53 -23.09 -15.28
CA ASP A 334 -38.14 -22.30 -14.21
C ASP A 334 -37.08 -21.46 -13.45
N PRO A 335 -37.18 -20.11 -13.45
CA PRO A 335 -36.24 -19.22 -12.77
C PRO A 335 -36.05 -19.52 -11.27
N LYS A 336 -37.08 -20.04 -10.58
CA LYS A 336 -36.95 -20.41 -9.17
C LYS A 336 -36.09 -21.67 -8.98
N THR A 337 -36.22 -22.62 -9.89
CA THR A 337 -35.46 -23.87 -9.87
C THR A 337 -33.99 -23.63 -10.27
N LEU A 338 -33.75 -22.69 -11.19
CA LEU A 338 -32.41 -22.26 -11.58
C LEU A 338 -31.63 -21.65 -10.40
N ARG A 339 -32.22 -20.69 -9.69
CA ARG A 339 -31.58 -20.05 -8.52
C ARG A 339 -31.24 -21.05 -7.42
N LYS A 340 -32.16 -21.98 -7.13
CA LYS A 340 -31.93 -23.02 -6.13
C LYS A 340 -30.78 -23.96 -6.53
N THR A 341 -30.65 -24.22 -7.83
CA THR A 341 -29.55 -25.03 -8.39
C THR A 341 -28.22 -24.29 -8.27
N ILE A 342 -28.17 -22.99 -8.60
CA ILE A 342 -26.99 -22.14 -8.42
C ILE A 342 -26.56 -22.10 -6.95
N GLU A 343 -27.49 -21.90 -6.02
CA GLU A 343 -27.19 -21.91 -4.58
C GLU A 343 -26.62 -23.25 -4.11
N THR A 344 -27.17 -24.36 -4.60
CA THR A 344 -26.69 -25.71 -4.27
C THR A 344 -25.27 -25.94 -4.80
N LEU A 345 -24.99 -25.55 -6.04
CA LEU A 345 -23.68 -25.68 -6.67
C LEU A 345 -22.63 -24.77 -6.00
N ARG A 346 -23.01 -23.55 -5.59
CA ARG A 346 -22.14 -22.66 -4.80
C ARG A 346 -21.80 -23.28 -3.45
N ALA A 347 -22.77 -23.89 -2.76
CA ALA A 347 -22.51 -24.58 -1.49
C ALA A 347 -21.57 -25.79 -1.65
N GLN A 348 -21.72 -26.56 -2.73
CA GLN A 348 -20.82 -27.67 -3.05
C GLN A 348 -19.41 -27.19 -3.42
N MET A 349 -19.30 -26.13 -4.22
CA MET A 349 -18.04 -25.51 -4.60
C MET A 349 -17.24 -25.08 -3.36
N LEU A 350 -17.90 -24.42 -2.41
CA LEU A 350 -17.29 -23.99 -1.15
C LEU A 350 -16.80 -25.18 -0.32
N LYS A 351 -17.57 -26.28 -0.29
CA LYS A 351 -17.17 -27.50 0.43
C LYS A 351 -15.93 -28.17 -0.21
N HIS A 352 -15.83 -28.18 -1.53
CA HIS A 352 -14.65 -28.69 -2.23
C HIS A 352 -13.43 -27.77 -2.02
N ALA A 353 -13.63 -26.45 -1.98
CA ALA A 353 -12.57 -25.50 -1.65
C ALA A 353 -12.05 -25.67 -0.21
N GLU A 354 -12.96 -25.87 0.76
CA GLU A 354 -12.60 -26.17 2.16
C GLU A 354 -11.78 -27.48 2.30
N ASN A 355 -12.06 -28.46 1.43
CA ASN A 355 -11.34 -29.74 1.39
C ASN A 355 -10.06 -29.72 0.54
N LEU A 356 -9.66 -28.56 0.00
CA LEU A 356 -8.50 -28.39 -0.90
C LEU A 356 -8.62 -29.15 -2.23
N GLU A 357 -9.85 -29.46 -2.66
CA GLU A 357 -10.16 -30.15 -3.92
C GLU A 357 -10.39 -29.11 -5.04
N PHE A 358 -9.33 -28.36 -5.37
CA PHE A 358 -9.41 -27.17 -6.21
C PHE A 358 -9.89 -27.43 -7.65
N GLU A 359 -9.60 -28.61 -8.20
CA GLU A 359 -10.08 -28.97 -9.55
C GLU A 359 -11.60 -29.14 -9.59
N GLU A 360 -12.20 -29.73 -8.56
CA GLU A 360 -13.65 -29.90 -8.46
C GLU A 360 -14.35 -28.57 -8.12
N ALA A 361 -13.73 -27.74 -7.27
CA ALA A 361 -14.20 -26.39 -7.02
C ALA A 361 -14.19 -25.52 -8.31
N ALA A 362 -13.15 -25.63 -9.14
CA ALA A 362 -13.07 -24.91 -10.41
C ALA A 362 -14.16 -25.37 -11.40
N LYS A 363 -14.42 -26.68 -11.52
CA LYS A 363 -15.50 -27.21 -12.37
C LYS A 363 -16.87 -26.68 -11.95
N LEU A 364 -17.12 -26.61 -10.64
CA LEU A 364 -18.38 -26.09 -10.10
C LEU A 364 -18.50 -24.58 -10.29
N ARG A 365 -17.42 -23.81 -10.12
CA ARG A 365 -17.38 -22.37 -10.43
C ARG A 365 -17.75 -22.10 -11.88
N ASP A 366 -17.15 -22.83 -12.82
CA ASP A 366 -17.38 -22.64 -14.25
C ASP A 366 -18.79 -23.12 -14.67
N ARG A 367 -19.40 -24.05 -13.92
CA ARG A 367 -20.82 -24.43 -14.07
C ARG A 367 -21.76 -23.37 -13.52
N VAL A 368 -21.49 -22.83 -12.33
CA VAL A 368 -22.26 -21.73 -11.72
C VAL A 368 -22.28 -20.52 -12.65
N LYS A 369 -21.11 -20.13 -13.16
CA LYS A 369 -20.98 -19.01 -14.10
C LYS A 369 -21.85 -19.20 -15.35
N ARG A 370 -21.80 -20.39 -15.98
CA ARG A 370 -22.66 -20.71 -17.14
C ARG A 370 -24.15 -20.61 -16.85
N LEU A 371 -24.59 -21.00 -15.64
CA LEU A 371 -26.01 -20.92 -15.25
C LEU A 371 -26.44 -19.48 -14.93
N GLU A 372 -25.54 -18.67 -14.37
CA GLU A 372 -25.77 -17.24 -14.12
C GLU A 372 -25.83 -16.44 -15.42
N ASP A 373 -24.92 -16.73 -16.36
CA ASP A 373 -24.93 -16.14 -17.70
C ASP A 373 -26.25 -16.50 -18.42
N ALA A 374 -26.73 -17.74 -18.29
CA ALA A 374 -28.02 -18.17 -18.82
C ALA A 374 -29.25 -17.55 -18.11
N GLU A 375 -29.19 -17.27 -16.80
CA GLU A 375 -30.25 -16.53 -16.08
C GLU A 375 -30.36 -15.09 -16.60
N LEU A 376 -29.23 -14.49 -16.95
CA LEU A 376 -29.11 -13.11 -17.44
C LEU A 376 -29.34 -12.98 -18.95
N GLY A 377 -29.47 -14.10 -19.67
CA GLY A 377 -29.69 -14.14 -21.12
C GLY A 377 -28.47 -13.68 -21.93
N LEU A 378 -27.27 -13.88 -21.40
CA LEU A 378 -25.98 -13.49 -21.97
C LEU A 378 -25.27 -14.64 -22.72
#